data_AF-A0ABD7A652-F1
#
_entry.id   AF-A0ABD7A652-F1
#
_cell.length_a   1.000
_cell.length_b   1.000
_cell.length_c   1.000
_cell.angle_alpha   90.00
_cell.angle_beta   90.00
_cell.angle_gamma   90.00
#
_symmetry.space_group_name_H-M   'P 1'
#
loop_
_entity.id
_entity.type
_entity.pdbx_description
1 polymer ?
#
loop_
_entity_poly.entity_id
_entity_poly.type
_entity_poly.pdbx_seq_one_letter_code
_entity_poly.pdbx_strand_id
1 'polypeptide(L)'
;MNKYKAETTISLLVAVILFSIVALSFSHWQSEQNRQINQYFQQQQAAGILENQIALQLAGLECETNLVQNDMRYEVQCLGNKLIVRYPLGKIELNND
;
A
#
# COMPACT_ATOMS: atom_id res chain seq x y z
N MET A 1 -27.14 9.42 -51.02
CA MET A 1 -26.76 7.98 -51.01
C MET A 1 -25.91 7.73 -49.77
N ASN A 2 -26.52 7.31 -48.67
CA ASN A 2 -25.79 6.98 -47.44
C ASN A 2 -25.38 5.51 -47.47
N LYS A 3 -24.08 5.25 -47.65
CA LYS A 3 -23.46 3.94 -47.41
C LYS A 3 -22.97 3.89 -45.97
N TYR A 4 -23.87 3.67 -45.02
CA TYR A 4 -23.45 3.08 -43.75
C TYR A 4 -23.25 1.59 -44.03
N LYS A 5 -22.01 1.20 -44.35
CA LYS A 5 -21.61 -0.21 -44.31
C LYS A 5 -21.89 -0.65 -42.88
N ALA A 6 -22.86 -1.55 -42.68
CA ALA A 6 -23.01 -2.23 -41.41
C ALA A 6 -21.66 -2.88 -41.11
N GLU A 7 -20.94 -2.34 -40.12
CA GLU A 7 -19.79 -3.03 -39.55
C GLU A 7 -20.26 -4.45 -39.24
N THR A 8 -19.55 -5.44 -39.78
CA THR A 8 -19.91 -6.83 -39.56
C THR A 8 -19.75 -7.12 -38.07
N THR A 9 -20.62 -7.96 -37.51
CA THR A 9 -20.53 -8.42 -36.12
C THR A 9 -19.13 -8.95 -35.75
N ILE A 10 -18.38 -9.42 -36.75
CA ILE A 10 -16.97 -9.82 -36.66
C ILE A 10 -16.05 -8.64 -36.29
N SER A 11 -16.21 -7.46 -36.91
CA SER A 11 -15.43 -6.25 -36.58
C SER A 11 -15.59 -5.86 -35.11
N LEU A 12 -16.84 -5.87 -34.63
CA LEU A 12 -17.16 -5.61 -33.23
C LEU A 12 -16.53 -6.66 -32.31
N LEU A 13 -16.64 -7.94 -32.65
CA LEU A 13 -16.08 -9.03 -31.85
C LEU A 13 -14.55 -8.90 -31.72
N VAL A 14 -13.87 -8.57 -32.82
CA VAL A 14 -12.42 -8.33 -32.84
C VAL A 14 -12.07 -7.15 -31.94
N ALA A 15 -12.80 -6.04 -32.03
CA ALA A 15 -12.57 -4.88 -31.16
C ALA A 15 -12.74 -5.21 -29.67
N VAL A 16 -13.78 -5.99 -29.32
CA VAL A 16 -14.03 -6.42 -27.93
C VAL A 16 -12.91 -7.34 -27.43
N ILE A 17 -12.43 -8.28 -28.25
CA ILE A 17 -11.33 -9.17 -27.87
C ILE A 17 -10.06 -8.36 -27.61
N LEU A 18 -9.71 -7.44 -28.51
CA LEU A 18 -8.52 -6.59 -28.36
C LEU A 18 -8.63 -5.71 -27.10
N PHE A 19 -9.77 -5.06 -26.88
CA PHE A 19 -10.01 -4.27 -25.68
C PHE A 19 -9.91 -5.12 -24.42
N SER A 20 -10.48 -6.33 -24.42
CA SER A 20 -10.45 -7.24 -23.28
C SER A 20 -9.01 -7.63 -22.92
N ILE A 21 -8.18 -7.94 -23.92
CA ILE A 21 -6.76 -8.28 -23.71
C ILE A 21 -6.02 -7.11 -23.03
N VAL A 22 -6.21 -5.89 -23.54
CA VAL A 22 -5.59 -4.69 -22.95
C VAL A 22 -6.10 -4.45 -21.54
N ALA A 23 -7.43 -4.49 -21.34
CA ALA A 23 -8.06 -4.23 -20.05
C ALA A 23 -7.62 -5.24 -18.98
N LEU A 24 -7.55 -6.53 -19.32
CA LEU A 24 -7.10 -7.58 -18.41
C LEU A 24 -5.61 -7.42 -18.06
N SER A 25 -4.77 -7.11 -19.06
CA SER A 25 -3.34 -6.89 -18.84
C SER A 25 -3.10 -5.70 -17.92
N PHE A 26 -3.81 -4.59 -18.15
CA PHE A 26 -3.76 -3.40 -17.30
C PHE A 26 -4.27 -3.70 -15.88
N SER A 27 -5.38 -4.44 -15.75
CA SER A 27 -5.94 -4.80 -14.44
C SER A 27 -4.97 -5.65 -13.63
N HIS A 28 -4.29 -6.60 -14.27
CA HIS A 28 -3.27 -7.42 -13.61
C HIS A 28 -2.09 -6.57 -13.13
N TRP A 29 -1.57 -5.70 -14.00
CA TRP A 29 -0.50 -4.77 -13.63
C TRP A 29 -0.91 -3.83 -12.50
N GLN A 30 -2.10 -3.23 -12.57
CA GLN A 30 -2.63 -2.33 -11.55
C GLN A 30 -2.78 -3.02 -10.18
N SER A 31 -3.20 -4.29 -10.17
CA SER A 31 -3.30 -5.07 -8.93
C SER A 31 -1.94 -5.24 -8.26
N GLU A 32 -0.89 -5.51 -9.04
CA GLU A 32 0.47 -5.65 -8.51
C GLU A 32 1.01 -4.29 -8.03
N GLN A 33 0.75 -3.21 -8.77
CA GLN A 33 1.13 -1.86 -8.34
C GLN A 33 0.43 -1.45 -7.04
N ASN A 34 -0.86 -1.72 -6.89
CA ASN A 34 -1.59 -1.43 -5.64
C ASN A 34 -0.97 -2.15 -4.44
N ARG A 35 -0.53 -3.40 -4.62
CA ARG A 35 0.14 -4.15 -3.55
C ARG A 35 1.43 -3.46 -3.13
N GLN A 36 2.25 -3.05 -4.09
CA GLN A 36 3.53 -2.39 -3.82
C GLN A 36 3.32 -1.01 -3.17
N ILE A 37 2.40 -0.20 -3.68
CA ILE A 37 2.07 1.12 -3.09
C ILE A 37 1.61 0.96 -1.65
N ASN A 38 0.75 -0.02 -1.35
CA ASN A 38 0.29 -0.26 0.02
C ASN A 38 1.43 -0.68 0.95
N GLN A 39 2.40 -1.48 0.47
CA GLN A 39 3.59 -1.84 1.24
C GLN A 39 4.43 -0.61 1.58
N TYR A 40 4.75 0.24 0.60
CA TYR A 40 5.52 1.46 0.82
C TYR A 40 4.78 2.44 1.73
N PHE A 41 3.47 2.59 1.57
CA PHE A 41 2.66 3.48 2.39
C PHE A 41 2.62 3.03 3.85
N GLN A 42 2.48 1.72 4.12
CA GLN A 42 2.54 1.20 5.49
C GLN A 42 3.94 1.34 6.09
N GLN A 43 5.00 1.14 5.29
CA GLN A 43 6.38 1.34 5.75
C GLN A 43 6.65 2.80 6.13
N GLN A 44 6.20 3.76 5.31
CA GLN A 44 6.36 5.19 5.62
C GLN A 44 5.60 5.60 6.88
N GLN A 45 4.36 5.11 7.06
CA GLN A 45 3.63 5.36 8.30
C GLN A 45 4.31 4.74 9.52
N ALA A 46 4.82 3.50 9.40
CA ALA A 46 5.55 2.87 10.49
C ALA A 46 6.83 3.65 10.86
N ALA A 47 7.52 4.22 9.87
CA ALA A 47 8.68 5.10 10.10
C ALA A 47 8.27 6.40 10.82
N GLY A 48 7.17 7.05 10.42
CA GLY A 48 6.66 8.23 11.13
C GLY A 48 6.23 7.92 12.57
N ILE A 49 5.59 6.77 12.81
CA ILE A 49 5.28 6.31 14.17
C ILE A 49 6.57 6.11 14.96
N LEU A 50 7.58 5.46 14.38
CA LEU A 50 8.87 5.25 15.01
C LEU A 50 9.53 6.59 15.41
N GLU A 51 9.54 7.58 14.52
CA GLU A 51 10.06 8.92 14.80
C GLU A 51 9.32 9.60 15.96
N ASN A 52 7.99 9.49 15.99
CA ASN A 52 7.19 10.02 17.10
C ASN A 52 7.55 9.34 18.43
N GLN A 53 7.76 8.01 18.45
CA GLN A 53 8.14 7.31 19.67
C GLN A 53 9.55 7.70 20.16
N ILE A 54 10.49 7.93 19.24
CA ILE A 54 11.81 8.49 19.59
C ILE A 54 11.64 9.87 20.22
N ALA A 55 10.80 10.73 19.66
CA ALA A 55 10.52 12.05 20.22
C ALA A 55 9.91 11.97 21.63
N LEU A 56 8.99 11.03 21.87
CA LEU A 56 8.42 10.77 23.21
C LEU A 56 9.50 10.33 24.21
N GLN A 57 10.38 9.39 23.82
CA GLN A 57 11.48 8.96 24.67
C GLN A 57 12.45 10.10 25.01
N LEU A 58 12.80 10.93 24.03
CA LEU A 58 13.65 12.11 24.21
C LEU A 58 12.99 13.16 25.14
N ALA A 59 11.65 13.25 25.11
CA ALA A 59 10.87 14.10 26.01
C ALA A 59 10.67 13.48 27.41
N GLY A 60 11.14 12.25 27.65
CA GLY A 60 10.93 11.53 28.91
C GLY A 60 9.48 11.07 29.12
N LEU A 61 8.69 10.96 28.06
CA LEU A 61 7.30 10.50 28.08
C LEU A 61 7.22 8.97 27.89
N GLU A 62 6.10 8.39 28.32
CA GLU A 62 5.85 6.96 28.13
C GLU A 62 5.65 6.63 26.64
N CYS A 63 6.16 5.46 26.22
CA CYS A 63 5.99 4.95 24.87
C CYS A 63 4.57 4.40 24.66
N GLU A 64 3.96 4.77 23.53
CA GLU A 64 2.65 4.26 23.15
C GLU A 64 2.79 2.84 22.59
N THR A 65 1.93 1.90 23.01
CA THR A 65 2.06 0.48 22.67
C THR A 65 1.14 0.02 21.54
N ASN A 66 0.02 0.71 21.33
CA ASN A 66 -0.93 0.39 20.27
C ASN A 66 -1.48 1.67 19.68
N LEU A 67 -1.35 1.82 18.36
CA LEU A 67 -1.95 2.91 17.62
C LEU A 67 -2.88 2.37 16.54
N VAL A 68 -3.97 3.09 16.30
CA VAL A 68 -4.83 2.86 15.14
C VAL A 68 -4.78 4.11 14.27
N GLN A 69 -4.26 3.99 13.06
CA GLN A 69 -4.25 5.06 12.06
C GLN A 69 -4.77 4.52 10.74
N ASN A 70 -5.68 5.27 10.10
CA ASN A 70 -6.26 4.90 8.80
C ASN A 70 -6.84 3.46 8.79
N ASP A 71 -7.59 3.10 9.85
CA ASP A 71 -8.17 1.76 10.10
C ASP A 71 -7.14 0.61 10.15
N MET A 72 -5.84 0.93 10.28
CA MET A 72 -4.77 -0.05 10.45
C MET A 72 -4.25 0.00 11.88
N ARG A 73 -4.06 -1.20 12.46
CA ARG A 73 -3.47 -1.36 13.80
C ARG A 73 -1.96 -1.48 13.69
N TYR A 74 -1.27 -0.68 14.49
CA TYR A 74 0.16 -0.71 14.68
C TYR A 74 0.46 -1.11 16.12
N GLU A 75 1.30 -2.14 16.28
CA GLU A 75 1.80 -2.57 17.58
C GLU A 75 3.22 -2.02 17.75
N VAL A 76 3.44 -1.29 18.83
CA VAL A 76 4.72 -0.65 19.14
C VAL A 76 5.29 -1.29 20.39
N GLN A 77 6.56 -1.69 20.32
CA GLN A 77 7.32 -2.22 21.46
C GLN A 77 8.57 -1.39 21.67
N CYS A 78 8.62 -0.69 22.81
CA CYS A 78 9.80 0.03 23.28
C CYS A 78 10.51 -0.80 24.35
N LEU A 79 11.61 -1.45 23.96
CA LEU A 79 12.46 -2.27 24.82
C LEU A 79 13.77 -1.51 25.08
N GLY A 80 13.71 -0.49 25.94
CA GLY A 80 14.86 0.36 26.25
C GLY A 80 15.44 1.01 24.98
N ASN A 81 16.59 0.52 24.52
CA ASN A 81 17.28 0.99 23.31
C ASN A 81 16.75 0.39 21.99
N LYS A 82 15.79 -0.54 22.05
CA LYS A 82 15.18 -1.14 20.85
C LYS A 82 13.74 -0.69 20.68
N LEU A 83 13.42 -0.11 19.53
CA LEU A 83 12.04 0.14 19.12
C LEU A 83 11.63 -0.78 17.97
N ILE A 84 10.44 -1.34 18.08
CA ILE A 84 9.83 -2.18 17.05
C ILE A 84 8.42 -1.66 16.78
N VAL A 85 8.11 -1.37 15.52
CA VAL A 85 6.74 -1.06 15.07
C VAL A 85 6.30 -2.17 14.11
N ARG A 86 5.26 -2.92 14.48
CA ARG A 86 4.64 -3.95 13.64
C ARG A 86 3.38 -3.43 12.98
N TYR A 87 3.18 -3.82 11.74
CA TYR A 87 2.04 -3.46 10.90
C TYR A 87 1.63 -4.66 10.03
N PRO A 88 0.44 -4.67 9.41
CA PRO A 88 -0.09 -5.86 8.73
C PRO A 88 0.84 -6.46 7.67
N LEU A 89 1.57 -5.61 6.93
CA LEU A 89 2.48 -6.04 5.86
C LEU A 89 3.94 -6.21 6.30
N GLY A 90 4.29 -6.02 7.58
CA GLY A 90 5.69 -6.12 8.02
C GLY A 90 6.00 -5.54 9.40
N LYS A 91 7.28 -5.23 9.60
CA LYS A 91 7.78 -4.56 10.82
C LYS A 91 8.97 -3.68 10.48
N ILE A 92 9.15 -2.61 11.25
CA ILE A 92 10.38 -1.82 11.28
C ILE A 92 11.00 -1.95 12.67
N GLU A 93 12.32 -2.09 12.74
CA GLU A 93 13.04 -2.14 14.01
C GLU A 93 14.22 -1.19 13.97
N LEU A 94 14.43 -0.47 15.07
CA LEU A 94 15.56 0.42 15.28
C LEU A 94 16.23 0.02 16.60
N ASN A 95 17.50 -0.38 16.51
CA ASN A 95 18.37 -0.47 17.67
C ASN A 95 19.14 0.84 17.74
N ASN A 96 19.00 1.56 18.84
CA ASN A 96 19.95 2.58 19.26
C ASN A 96 21.05 1.80 20.00
N ASP A 97 22.29 1.78 19.51
CA ASP A 97 23.46 1.31 20.25
C ASP A 97 24.30 2.52 20.68
#